data_AF-A0A4Q6UDY3-F1
#
_entry.id   AF-A0A4Q6UDY3-F1
#
_cell.length_a   1.000
_cell.length_b   1.000
_cell.length_c   1.000
_cell.angle_alpha   90.00
_cell.angle_beta   90.00
_cell.angle_gamma   90.00
#
_symmetry.space_group_name_H-M   'P 1'
#
loop_
_entity.id
_entity.type
_entity.pdbx_description
1 polymer ?
#
loop_
_entity_poly.entity_id
_entity_poly.type
_entity_poly.pdbx_seq_one_letter_code
_entity_poly.pdbx_strand_id
1 'polypeptide(L)' 'MRVLPDPADLTDAQLRGVACLWCEGYLATATAVDLGMREQCSGVLWFPRACPDCAEAPS' A
#
# COMPACT_ATOMS: atom_id res chain seq x y z
N MET A 1 -14.43 2.12 0.75
CA MET A 1 -13.10 1.77 0.20
C MET A 1 -12.24 3.00 0.37
N ARG A 2 -11.17 2.90 1.16
CA ARG A 2 -10.30 4.05 1.45
C ARG A 2 -9.54 4.47 0.19
N VAL A 3 -9.44 5.77 -0.03
CA VAL A 3 -8.69 6.32 -1.16
C VAL A 3 -7.21 5.98 -0.96
N LEU A 4 -6.56 5.47 -2.01
CA LEU A 4 -5.12 5.20 -1.98
C LEU A 4 -4.36 6.54 -1.99
N PRO A 5 -3.29 6.69 -1.19
CA PRO A 5 -2.39 7.84 -1.30
C PRO A 5 -1.78 7.94 -2.69
N ASP A 6 -1.41 9.16 -3.10
CA ASP A 6 -0.66 9.36 -4.33
C ASP A 6 0.71 8.67 -4.20
N PRO A 7 1.11 7.80 -5.14
CA PRO A 7 2.44 7.20 -5.17
C PRO A 7 3.59 8.20 -5.04
N ALA A 8 3.41 9.45 -5.51
CA ALA A 8 4.42 10.50 -5.40
C ALA A 8 4.70 10.93 -3.95
N ASP A 9 3.76 10.72 -3.03
CA ASP A 9 3.88 11.08 -1.62
C ASP A 9 4.39 9.92 -0.75
N LEU A 10 4.64 8.75 -1.34
CA LEU A 10 5.03 7.53 -0.63
C LEU A 10 6.54 7.40 -0.52
N THR A 11 6.98 6.85 0.62
CA THR A 11 8.36 6.36 0.76
C THR A 11 8.61 5.16 -0.16
N ASP A 12 9.89 4.91 -0.48
CA ASP A 12 10.29 3.73 -1.26
C ASP A 12 9.86 2.40 -0.60
N ALA A 13 9.85 2.35 0.74
CA ALA A 13 9.36 1.20 1.48
C ALA A 13 7.85 0.96 1.29
N GLN A 14 7.03 2.02 1.26
CA GLN A 14 5.60 1.93 0.97
C GLN A 14 5.34 1.56 -0.49
N LEU A 15 6.06 2.16 -1.44
CA LEU A 15 5.92 1.88 -2.86
C LEU A 15 6.19 0.40 -3.20
N ARG A 16 7.20 -0.20 -2.56
CA ARG A 16 7.55 -1.63 -2.73
C ARG A 16 6.65 -2.57 -1.92
N GLY A 17 5.76 -2.04 -1.09
CA GLY A 17 4.92 -2.81 -0.16
C GLY A 17 5.72 -3.51 0.93
N VAL A 18 6.86 -2.94 1.33
CA VAL A 18 7.63 -3.33 2.53
C VAL A 18 7.03 -2.69 3.78
N ALA A 19 6.50 -1.47 3.65
CA ALA A 19 5.80 -0.74 4.70
C ALA A 19 4.32 -0.56 4.36
N CYS A 20 3.50 -0.43 5.41
CA CYS A 20 2.08 -0.17 5.29
C CYS A 20 1.85 1.13 4.54
N LEU A 21 1.00 1.09 3.52
CA LEU A 21 0.63 2.24 2.70
C LEU A 21 0.21 3.47 3.51
N TRP A 22 -0.41 3.28 4.68
CA TRP A 22 -0.95 4.39 5.47
C TRP A 22 -0.16 4.72 6.75
N CYS A 23 0.33 3.74 7.49
CA CYS A 23 0.97 3.99 8.79
C CYS A 23 2.50 3.83 8.78
N GLU A 24 3.10 3.54 7.63
CA GLU A 24 4.56 3.34 7.43
C GLU A 24 5.16 2.17 8.24
N GLY A 25 4.36 1.46 9.02
CA GLY A 25 4.80 0.28 9.77
C GLY A 25 5.24 -0.85 8.84
N TYR A 26 6.38 -1.46 9.15
CA TYR A 26 6.89 -2.61 8.39
C TYR A 26 5.88 -3.75 8.36
N LEU A 27 5.68 -4.31 7.17
CA LEU A 27 4.74 -5.39 6.93
C LEU A 27 5.42 -6.74 7.09
N ALA A 28 4.80 -7.63 7.85
CA ALA A 28 5.13 -9.04 7.78
C ALA A 28 4.53 -9.63 6.50
N THR A 29 5.32 -10.40 5.76
CA THR A 29 4.86 -11.08 4.53
C THR A 29 3.65 -11.97 4.76
N ALA A 30 3.49 -12.53 5.95
CA ALA A 30 2.37 -13.40 6.29
C ALA A 30 1.03 -12.66 6.51
N THR A 31 1.05 -11.36 6.83
CA THR A 31 -0.16 -10.61 7.24
C THR A 31 -0.41 -9.34 6.42
N ALA A 32 0.50 -9.00 5.50
CA ALA A 32 0.29 -7.90 4.57
C ALA A 32 -0.95 -8.15 3.70
N VAL A 33 -1.86 -7.18 3.67
CA VAL A 33 -3.06 -7.20 2.83
C VAL A 33 -2.71 -6.56 1.48
N ASP A 34 -2.95 -7.29 0.39
CA ASP A 34 -2.88 -6.75 -0.98
C ASP A 34 -4.14 -5.95 -1.29
N LEU A 35 -3.98 -4.68 -1.70
CA LEU A 35 -5.08 -3.75 -1.99
C LEU A 35 -5.51 -3.77 -3.48
N GLY A 36 -4.99 -4.75 -4.21
CA GLY A 36 -5.22 -4.97 -5.63
C GLY A 36 -4.26 -4.18 -6.50
N MET A 37 -4.04 -4.69 -7.71
CA MET A 37 -3.23 -4.07 -8.75
C MET A 37 -3.74 -2.65 -9.11
N ARG A 38 -2.81 -1.73 -9.31
CA ARG A 38 -3.02 -0.39 -9.87
C ARG A 38 -2.01 -0.13 -10.97
N GLU A 39 -2.42 0.58 -12.01
CA GLU A 39 -1.51 1.07 -13.04
C GLU A 39 -0.96 2.43 -12.63
N GLN A 40 0.36 2.58 -12.62
CA GLN A 40 1.00 3.89 -12.46
C GLN A 40 1.21 4.56 -13.83
N CYS A 41 1.40 5.88 -13.79
CA CYS A 41 1.75 6.72 -14.94
C CYS A 41 3.10 6.26 -15.54
N SER A 42 3.04 5.33 -16.49
CA SER A 42 4.13 4.73 -17.28
C SER A 42 3.79 3.29 -17.72
N GLY A 43 2.64 2.74 -17.31
CA GLY A 43 2.29 1.33 -17.55
C GLY A 43 2.95 0.37 -16.55
N VAL A 44 3.58 0.91 -15.50
CA VAL A 44 4.14 0.10 -14.41
C VAL A 44 2.99 -0.36 -13.51
N LEU A 45 2.91 -1.68 -13.31
CA LEU A 45 1.98 -2.28 -12.37
C LEU A 45 2.49 -2.08 -10.94
N TRP A 46 1.59 -1.59 -10.08
CA TRP A 46 1.84 -1.36 -8.67
C TRP A 46 0.87 -2.17 -7.82
N PHE A 47 1.40 -2.79 -6.77
CA PHE A 47 0.68 -3.68 -5.87
C PHE A 47 0.75 -3.13 -4.45
N PRO A 48 -0.07 -2.10 -4.13
CA PRO A 48 -0.08 -1.50 -2.80
C PRO A 48 -0.44 -2.51 -1.72
N ARG A 49 0.27 -2.46 -0.59
CA ARG A 49 0.04 -3.34 0.56
C ARG A 49 -0.17 -2.54 1.85
N ALA A 50 -0.98 -3.08 2.74
CA ALA A 50 -1.26 -2.49 4.05
C ALA A 50 -1.22 -3.52 5.18
N CYS A 51 -1.13 -3.04 6.42
CA CYS A 51 -1.37 -3.90 7.58
C CYS A 51 -2.89 -4.16 7.73
N PRO A 52 -3.29 -5.26 8.39
CA PRO A 52 -4.70 -5.58 8.60
C PRO A 52 -5.50 -4.43 9.22
N ASP A 53 -4.95 -3.78 10.25
CA ASP A 53 -5.64 -2.70 10.96
C ASP A 53 -5.97 -1.51 10.04
N CYS A 54 -5.04 -1.13 9.16
CA CYS A 54 -5.27 -0.02 8.23
C CYS A 54 -6.12 -0.42 7.02
N ALA A 55 -6.14 -1.70 6.65
CA ALA A 55 -6.99 -2.22 5.58
C ALA A 55 -8.47 -2.26 6.00
N GLU A 56 -8.75 -2.59 7.26
CA GLU A 56 -10.11 -2.65 7.83
C GLU A 56 -10.59 -1.28 8.36
N ALA A 57 -9.69 -0.29 8.47
CA ALA A 57 -10.05 1.03 8.96
C ALA A 57 -11.08 1.70 8.03
N PRO A 58 -12.18 2.25 8.58
CA PRO A 58 -13.15 2.99 7.79
C PRO A 58 -12.48 4.20 7.11
N SER A 59 -12.91 4.48 5.87
CA SER A 59 -12.38 5.51 4.99
C SER A 59 -12.88 6.91 5.30
#